data_AF-G9KMX7-F1
#
_entry.id   AF-G9KMX7-F1
#
_cell.length_a   1.000
_cell.length_b   1.000
_cell.length_c   1.000
_cell.angle_alpha   90.00
_cell.angle_beta   90.00
_cell.angle_gamma   90.00
#
_symmetry.space_group_name_H-M   'P 1'
#
loop_
_entity.id
_entity.type
_entity.pdbx_description
1 polymer ?
#
loop_
_entity_poly.entity_id
_entity_poly.type
_entity_poly.pdbx_seq_one_letter_code
_entity_poly.pdbx_strand_id
1 'polypeptide(L)'
;ARLEKDREGMGDQDAWQAERTRIMHANNPKYVLRNYIAQNAIEAAENGDFSEVRRVLKLLETPYHRDGEPTEALGATGADSGGNSYSSKPPLWAAELCVT
;
A
#
# COMPACT_ATOMS: atom_id res chain seq x y z
N ALA A 1 16.03 21.06 -2.25
CA ALA A 1 15.30 22.16 -2.92
C ALA A 1 13.97 22.54 -2.24
N ARG A 2 12.88 21.75 -2.28
CA ARG A 2 11.61 22.09 -1.57
C ARG A 2 11.60 21.66 -0.09
N LEU A 3 12.04 20.44 0.19
CA LEU A 3 12.08 19.86 1.55
C LEU A 3 12.97 20.65 2.53
N GLU A 4 14.08 21.19 2.04
CA GLU A 4 14.99 22.01 2.85
C GLU A 4 14.38 23.36 3.21
N LYS A 5 13.62 23.96 2.29
CA LYS A 5 12.94 25.24 2.49
C LYS A 5 11.79 25.14 3.49
N ASP A 6 11.09 24.00 3.51
CA ASP A 6 10.01 23.77 4.49
C ASP A 6 10.57 23.57 5.92
N ARG A 7 11.86 23.23 6.07
CA ARG A 7 12.53 23.00 7.36
C ARG A 7 13.03 24.27 8.05
N GLU A 8 13.26 25.36 7.30
CA GLU A 8 13.94 26.58 7.80
C GLU A 8 13.04 27.51 8.66
N GLY A 9 11.78 27.15 8.92
CA GLY A 9 10.79 28.04 9.57
C GLY A 9 10.30 27.63 10.96
N MET A 10 10.72 26.50 11.54
CA MET A 10 10.11 25.95 12.76
C MET A 10 11.10 25.56 13.85
N GLY A 11 10.86 26.06 15.07
CA GLY A 11 11.74 25.90 16.24
C GLY A 11 11.60 24.55 16.97
N ASP A 12 10.52 23.80 16.73
CA ASP A 12 10.36 22.41 17.19
C ASP A 12 10.31 21.49 15.97
N GLN A 13 11.47 20.90 15.65
CA GLN A 13 11.65 20.09 14.46
C GLN A 13 10.92 18.75 14.57
N ASP A 14 10.81 18.17 15.77
CA ASP A 14 10.19 16.86 15.95
C ASP A 14 8.66 16.95 15.84
N ALA A 15 8.05 17.98 16.46
CA ALA A 15 6.61 18.24 16.32
C ALA A 15 6.22 18.56 14.86
N TRP A 16 7.04 19.34 14.14
CA TRP A 16 6.80 19.62 12.73
C TRP A 16 6.90 18.37 11.85
N GLN A 17 7.91 17.53 12.06
CA GLN A 17 8.07 16.28 11.31
C GLN A 17 6.90 15.32 11.57
N ALA A 18 6.42 15.24 12.83
CA ALA A 18 5.28 14.42 13.18
C ALA A 18 4.00 14.88 12.47
N GLU A 19 3.69 16.18 12.50
CA GLU A 19 2.50 16.73 11.84
C GLU A 19 2.58 16.61 10.31
N ARG A 20 3.74 16.91 9.73
CA ARG A 20 3.99 16.72 8.30
C ARG A 20 3.77 15.27 7.87
N THR A 21 4.31 14.33 8.65
CA THR A 21 4.18 12.88 8.37
C THR A 21 2.72 12.43 8.48
N ARG A 22 1.98 12.90 9.48
CA ARG A 22 0.55 12.66 9.65
C ARG A 22 -0.26 13.14 8.43
N ILE A 23 -0.06 14.39 8.00
CA ILE A 23 -0.73 14.94 6.82
C ILE A 23 -0.37 14.15 5.56
N MET A 24 0.91 13.82 5.38
CA MET A 24 1.35 13.03 4.22
C MET A 24 0.72 11.63 4.18
N HIS A 25 0.59 10.96 5.32
CA HIS A 25 -0.01 9.62 5.38
C HIS A 25 -1.53 9.65 5.16
N ALA A 26 -2.21 10.69 5.61
CA ALA A 26 -3.64 10.85 5.34
C ALA A 26 -3.95 11.08 3.85
N ASN A 27 -3.03 11.66 3.08
CA ASN A 27 -3.25 11.99 1.68
C ASN A 27 -2.60 11.00 0.69
N ASN A 28 -1.55 10.29 1.11
CA ASN A 28 -0.82 9.37 0.23
C ASN A 28 -1.16 7.92 0.59
N PRO A 29 -1.87 7.18 -0.29
CA PRO A 29 -2.23 5.79 -0.02
C PRO A 29 -0.97 4.90 -0.02
N LYS A 30 -0.92 3.95 0.92
CA LYS A 30 0.10 2.91 0.98
C LYS A 30 -0.19 1.79 -0.02
N TYR A 31 -1.47 1.48 -0.22
CA TYR A 31 -1.92 0.43 -1.13
C TYR A 31 -2.68 1.04 -2.32
N VAL A 32 -2.29 0.64 -3.52
CA VAL A 32 -2.92 1.05 -4.78
C VAL A 32 -3.07 -0.17 -5.67
N LEU A 33 -4.20 -0.28 -6.38
CA LEU A 33 -4.44 -1.38 -7.31
C LEU A 33 -3.56 -1.20 -8.55
N ARG A 34 -2.37 -1.80 -8.52
CA ARG A 34 -1.44 -1.83 -9.66
C ARG A 34 -1.85 -2.95 -10.62
N ASN A 35 -1.54 -2.79 -11.91
CA ASN A 35 -1.89 -3.76 -12.95
C ASN A 35 -1.47 -5.19 -12.61
N TYR A 36 -0.27 -5.39 -12.06
CA TYR A 36 0.18 -6.73 -11.68
C TYR A 36 -0.60 -7.35 -10.53
N ILE A 37 -1.11 -6.54 -9.60
CA ILE A 37 -1.93 -7.02 -8.48
C ILE A 37 -3.28 -7.47 -9.02
N ALA A 38 -3.85 -6.71 -9.96
CA ALA A 38 -5.07 -7.10 -10.66
C ALA A 38 -4.86 -8.39 -11.47
N GLN A 39 -3.76 -8.47 -12.23
CA GLN A 39 -3.43 -9.65 -13.04
C GLN A 39 -3.28 -10.92 -12.18
N ASN A 40 -2.52 -10.84 -11.08
CA ASN A 40 -2.39 -11.96 -10.14
C ASN A 40 -3.74 -12.40 -9.57
N ALA A 41 -4.62 -11.44 -9.26
CA ALA A 41 -5.94 -11.74 -8.73
C ALA A 41 -6.86 -12.38 -9.79
N ILE A 42 -6.74 -11.98 -11.07
CA ILE A 42 -7.46 -12.58 -12.20
C ILE A 42 -6.98 -14.02 -12.42
N GLU A 43 -5.67 -14.24 -12.50
CA GLU A 43 -5.10 -15.58 -12.70
C GLU A 43 -5.48 -16.54 -11.57
N ALA A 44 -5.47 -16.08 -10.31
CA ALA A 44 -5.92 -16.88 -9.19
C ALA A 44 -7.42 -17.24 -9.31
N ALA A 45 -8.25 -16.27 -9.69
CA ALA A 45 -9.69 -16.47 -9.87
C ALA A 45 -10.03 -17.42 -11.03
N GLU A 46 -9.29 -17.36 -12.14
CA GLU A 46 -9.43 -18.28 -13.27
C GLU A 46 -9.09 -19.73 -12.88
N ASN A 47 -8.13 -19.90 -11.98
CA ASN A 47 -7.79 -21.19 -11.37
C ASN A 47 -8.77 -21.63 -10.27
N GLY A 48 -9.82 -20.85 -10.01
CA GLY A 48 -10.87 -21.14 -9.02
C GLY A 48 -10.56 -20.64 -7.60
N ASP A 49 -9.43 -19.95 -7.37
CA ASP A 49 -9.10 -19.36 -6.07
C ASP A 49 -9.41 -17.85 -6.02
N PHE A 50 -10.56 -17.53 -5.43
CA PHE A 50 -10.98 -16.15 -5.19
C PHE A 50 -10.39 -15.53 -3.91
N SER A 51 -9.49 -16.21 -3.21
CA SER A 51 -8.91 -15.72 -1.96
C SER A 51 -8.02 -14.49 -2.17
N GLU A 52 -7.26 -14.44 -3.28
CA GLU A 52 -6.45 -13.28 -3.66
C GLU A 52 -7.31 -12.02 -3.92
N VAL A 53 -8.40 -12.16 -4.67
CA VAL A 53 -9.33 -11.05 -4.94
C VAL A 53 -9.87 -10.46 -3.63
N ARG A 54 -10.28 -11.33 -2.69
CA ARG A 54 -10.77 -10.90 -1.37
C ARG A 54 -9.70 -10.20 -0.55
N ARG A 55 -8.45 -10.69 -0.59
CA ARG A 55 -7.30 -10.04 0.08
C ARG A 55 -7.04 -8.64 -0.47
N VAL A 56 -6.96 -8.50 -1.79
CA VAL A 56 -6.72 -7.21 -2.45
C VAL A 56 -7.85 -6.23 -2.16
N LEU A 57 -9.12 -6.68 -2.25
CA LEU A 57 -10.27 -5.85 -1.92
C LEU A 57 -10.19 -5.32 -0.49
N LYS A 58 -9.86 -6.18 0.46
CA LYS A 58 -9.73 -5.81 1.88
C LYS A 58 -8.67 -4.72 2.12
N LEU A 59 -7.55 -4.78 1.40
CA LEU A 59 -6.49 -3.78 1.50
C LEU A 59 -6.89 -2.45 0.86
N LEU A 60 -7.68 -2.48 -0.22
CA LEU A 60 -8.15 -1.29 -0.93
C LEU A 60 -9.31 -0.57 -0.21
N GLU A 61 -10.03 -1.24 0.69
CA GLU A 61 -11.01 -0.58 1.57
C GLU A 61 -10.34 0.43 2.52
N THR A 62 -9.09 0.18 2.91
CA THR A 62 -8.32 1.02 3.83
C THR A 62 -6.94 1.39 3.26
N PRO A 63 -6.87 2.13 2.14
CA PRO A 63 -5.63 2.30 1.38
C PRO A 63 -4.60 3.21 2.06
N TYR A 64 -5.04 4.07 2.98
CA TYR A 64 -4.20 4.98 3.78
C TYR A 64 -3.70 4.35 5.10
N HIS A 65 -4.16 3.15 5.42
CA HIS A 65 -3.88 2.50 6.70
C HIS A 65 -2.46 1.93 6.76
N ARG A 66 -1.82 1.99 7.94
CA ARG A 66 -0.45 1.53 8.13
C ARG A 66 -0.32 0.56 9.31
N ASP A 67 0.55 -0.44 9.14
CA ASP A 67 0.89 -1.47 10.12
C ASP A 67 1.17 -0.85 11.49
N GLY A 68 0.29 -1.13 12.47
CA GLY A 68 0.35 -0.57 13.84
C GLY A 68 -0.95 0.10 14.29
N GLU A 69 -1.78 0.59 13.36
CA GLU A 69 -3.14 1.04 13.67
C GLU A 69 -4.09 -0.19 13.63
N PRO A 70 -5.00 -0.38 14.60
CA PRO A 70 -5.88 -1.54 14.61
C PRO A 70 -6.95 -1.37 13.53
N THR A 71 -6.71 -1.94 12.35
CA THR A 71 -7.83 -2.31 11.49
C THR A 71 -8.33 -3.64 12.00
N GLU A 72 -9.43 -3.61 12.76
CA GLU A 72 -10.25 -4.76 13.22
C GLU A 72 -10.65 -5.73 12.08
N ALA A 73 -10.29 -5.39 10.84
CA ALA A 73 -10.62 -6.10 9.63
C ALA A 73 -9.43 -6.91 9.04
N LEU A 74 -8.23 -6.82 9.65
CA LEU A 74 -7.07 -7.71 9.37
C LEU A 74 -7.11 -8.97 10.25
N GLY A 75 -8.30 -9.49 10.52
CA GLY A 75 -8.54 -10.76 11.19
C GLY A 75 -8.47 -11.94 10.23
N ALA A 76 -7.32 -12.18 9.61
CA ALA A 76 -7.04 -13.46 8.93
C ALA A 76 -5.54 -13.71 8.91
N THR A 77 -5.06 -14.34 9.98
CA THR A 77 -3.78 -15.05 10.02
C THR A 77 -3.77 -16.11 8.91
N GLY A 78 -3.18 -15.76 7.77
CA GLY A 78 -2.76 -16.70 6.75
C GLY A 78 -1.24 -16.63 6.67
N ALA A 79 -0.57 -17.59 7.28
CA ALA A 79 0.85 -17.80 7.11
C ALA A 79 1.13 -18.16 5.65
N ASP A 80 1.64 -17.21 4.87
CA ASP A 80 2.47 -17.50 3.71
C ASP A 80 3.69 -16.58 3.71
N SER A 81 4.76 -17.12 4.26
CA SER A 81 6.10 -16.54 4.25
C SER A 81 6.68 -16.64 2.84
N GLY A 82 6.27 -15.76 1.93
CA GLY A 82 6.84 -15.74 0.58
C GLY A 82 6.30 -14.69 -0.39
N GLY A 83 5.12 -14.13 -0.15
CA GLY A 83 4.47 -13.19 -1.07
C GLY A 83 5.01 -11.76 -0.96
N ASN A 84 5.52 -11.23 -2.08
CA ASN A 84 5.91 -9.83 -2.22
C ASN A 84 4.83 -8.88 -1.64
N SER A 85 5.17 -8.04 -0.67
CA SER A 85 4.22 -7.09 -0.05
C SER A 85 3.47 -6.30 -1.14
N TYR A 86 2.14 -6.12 -1.01
CA TYR A 86 1.35 -5.35 -1.99
C TYR A 86 1.79 -3.87 -2.10
N SER A 87 2.57 -3.39 -1.13
CA SER A 87 3.20 -2.05 -1.16
C SER A 87 4.60 -2.04 -1.80
N SER A 88 5.13 -3.21 -2.18
CA SER A 88 6.42 -3.36 -2.85
C SER A 88 6.39 -2.79 -4.27
N LYS A 89 7.59 -2.55 -4.79
CA LYS A 89 7.77 -2.27 -6.22
C LYS A 89 7.25 -3.45 -7.06
N PRO A 90 6.69 -3.16 -8.24
CA PRO A 90 6.24 -4.21 -9.15
C PRO A 90 7.41 -5.12 -9.54
N PRO A 91 7.16 -6.42 -9.78
CA PRO A 91 8.16 -7.33 -10.33
C PRO A 91 8.55 -6.93 -11.76
N LEU A 92 9.68 -7.42 -12.25
CA LEU A 92 10.23 -7.02 -13.57
C LEU A 92 9.26 -7.31 -14.73
N TRP A 93 8.59 -8.46 -14.70
CA TRP A 93 7.62 -8.85 -15.73
C TRP A 93 6.40 -7.90 -15.78
N ALA A 94 6.05 -7.28 -14.65
CA ALA A 94 4.92 -6.38 -14.56
C ALA A 94 5.20 -5.01 -15.21
N ALA A 95 6.46 -4.70 -15.53
CA ALA A 95 6.80 -3.46 -16.24
C ALA A 95 6.24 -3.46 -17.67
N GLU A 96 5.96 -4.64 -18.24
CA GLU A 96 5.43 -4.80 -19.60
C GLU A 96 3.89 -4.89 -19.65
N LEU A 97 3.22 -4.92 -18.49
CA LEU A 97 1.75 -4.91 -18.39
C LEU A 97 1.20 -3.50 -18.66
N CYS A 98 1.08 -3.15 -19.94
CA CYS A 98 0.43 -1.93 -20.40
C CYS A 98 -1.08 -2.16 -20.61
N VAL A 99 -1.91 -1.41 -19.88
CA VAL A 99 -3.33 -1.27 -20.20
C VAL A 99 -3.44 -0.05 -21.12
N THR A 100 -3.91 -0.27 -22.35
CA THR A 100 -4.05 0.75 -23.41
C THR A 100 -5.16 1.75 -23.12
#